data_AF-A0A150JXM2-F1
#
_entry.id   AF-A0A150JXM2-F1
#
_cell.length_a   1.000
_cell.length_b   1.000
_cell.length_c   1.000
_cell.angle_alpha   90.00
_cell.angle_beta   90.00
_cell.angle_gamma   90.00
#
_symmetry.space_group_name_H-M   'P 1'
#
loop_
_entity.id
_entity.type
_entity.pdbx_description
1 polymer ?
#
loop_
_entity_poly.entity_id
_entity_poly.type
_entity_poly.pdbx_seq_one_letter_code
_entity_poly.pdbx_strand_id
1 'polypeptide(L)'
;MGTPIHTLLVHFPIALLIFGVIFQFVALWKKESFNKMALYLFGSGFVMGIASYMTGDSAIPDAREKWGQAVHSMVETHEHYALITMAIFGAVLFFKLLARFKPYKWIMPLVLVLCIAGQPRWL
;
A
#
# COMPACT_ATOMS: atom_id res chain seq x y z
N MET A 1 19.16 21.61 -2.88
CA MET A 1 18.70 20.51 -2.01
C MET A 1 17.45 19.94 -2.64
N GLY A 2 17.57 18.87 -3.43
CA GLY A 2 16.41 18.21 -4.03
C GLY A 2 15.75 17.33 -2.98
N THR A 3 14.42 17.32 -2.91
CA THR A 3 13.71 16.31 -2.14
C THR A 3 14.06 14.93 -2.72
N PRO A 4 14.41 13.93 -1.89
CA PRO A 4 14.61 12.57 -2.37
C PRO A 4 13.35 12.14 -3.12
N ILE A 5 13.51 11.67 -4.35
CA ILE A 5 12.40 11.24 -5.22
C ILE A 5 11.51 10.23 -4.49
N HIS A 6 12.11 9.39 -3.65
CA HIS A 6 11.44 8.45 -2.74
C HIS A 6 10.37 9.10 -1.85
N THR A 7 10.63 10.25 -1.23
CA THR A 7 9.67 10.92 -0.34
C THR A 7 8.45 11.44 -1.11
N LEU A 8 8.65 11.86 -2.36
CA LEU A 8 7.54 12.25 -3.22
C LEU A 8 6.73 11.01 -3.65
N LEU A 9 7.43 9.93 -4.01
CA LEU A 9 6.81 8.71 -4.54
C LEU A 9 6.08 7.89 -3.48
N VAL A 10 6.47 7.91 -2.20
CA VAL A 10 5.85 7.07 -1.14
C VAL A 10 4.42 7.49 -0.76
N HIS A 11 4.06 8.76 -0.96
CA HIS A 11 2.72 9.26 -0.60
C HIS A 11 1.63 8.83 -1.60
N PHE A 12 1.99 8.63 -2.88
CA PHE A 12 1.03 8.21 -3.92
C PHE A 12 0.46 6.80 -3.68
N PRO A 13 1.27 5.76 -3.38
CA PRO A 13 0.80 4.43 -3.00
C PRO A 13 -0.18 4.50 -1.82
N ILE A 14 0.16 5.23 -0.77
CA ILE A 14 -0.66 5.31 0.45
C ILE A 14 -2.05 5.88 0.13
N ALA A 15 -2.10 6.99 -0.60
CA ALA A 15 -3.37 7.58 -1.02
C ALA A 15 -4.20 6.58 -1.85
N LEU A 16 -3.59 5.96 -2.87
CA LEU A 16 -4.27 5.01 -3.75
C LEU A 16 -4.80 3.79 -3.00
N LEU A 17 -4.04 3.25 -2.05
CA LEU A 17 -4.46 2.11 -1.23
C LEU A 17 -5.61 2.48 -0.29
N ILE A 18 -5.57 3.65 0.36
CA ILE A 18 -6.67 4.16 1.20
C ILE A 18 -7.94 4.35 0.37
N PHE A 19 -7.85 5.01 -0.78
CA PHE A 19 -8.98 5.15 -1.69
C PHE A 19 -9.47 3.77 -2.18
N GLY A 20 -8.56 2.85 -2.47
CA GLY A 20 -8.91 1.47 -2.80
C GLY A 20 -9.78 0.81 -1.74
N VAL A 21 -9.45 1.00 -0.46
CA VAL A 21 -10.25 0.51 0.67
C VAL A 21 -11.62 1.18 0.71
N ILE A 22 -11.70 2.51 0.61
CA ILE A 22 -12.98 3.23 0.59
C ILE A 22 -13.88 2.70 -0.52
N PHE A 23 -13.37 2.59 -1.74
CA PHE A 23 -14.12 2.07 -2.88
C PHE A 23 -14.49 0.59 -2.71
N GLN A 24 -13.66 -0.21 -2.05
CA GLN A 24 -13.96 -1.60 -1.72
C GLN A 24 -15.15 -1.71 -0.76
N PHE A 25 -15.25 -0.84 0.25
CA PHE A 25 -16.41 -0.80 1.15
C PHE A 25 -17.66 -0.30 0.44
N VAL A 26 -17.57 0.76 -0.38
CA VAL A 26 -18.70 1.26 -1.17
C VAL A 26 -19.21 0.21 -2.18
N ALA A 27 -18.32 -0.65 -2.68
CA ALA A 27 -18.67 -1.75 -3.56
C ALA A 27 -19.60 -2.80 -2.91
N LEU A 28 -19.76 -2.81 -1.58
CA LEU A 28 -20.75 -3.67 -0.92
C LEU A 28 -22.19 -3.28 -1.31
N TRP A 29 -22.45 -1.99 -1.52
CA TRP A 29 -23.75 -1.46 -1.96
C TRP A 29 -23.86 -1.30 -3.48
N LYS A 30 -22.78 -0.88 -4.16
CA LYS A 30 -22.76 -0.69 -5.62
C LYS A 30 -21.67 -1.54 -6.28
N LYS A 31 -21.97 -2.83 -6.47
CA LYS A 31 -20.97 -3.88 -6.76
C LYS A 31 -20.13 -3.69 -8.01
N GLU A 32 -20.72 -3.36 -9.17
CA GLU A 32 -20.00 -3.60 -10.42
C GLU A 32 -18.91 -2.57 -10.73
N SER A 33 -19.24 -1.28 -10.70
CA SER A 33 -18.29 -0.21 -11.02
C SER A 33 -17.28 0.03 -9.90
N PHE A 34 -17.72 0.02 -8.64
CA PHE A 34 -16.84 0.31 -7.51
C PHE A 34 -15.86 -0.83 -7.22
N ASN A 35 -16.23 -2.09 -7.45
CA ASN A 35 -15.30 -3.21 -7.27
C ASN A 35 -14.19 -3.20 -8.33
N LYS A 36 -14.51 -2.82 -9.58
CA LYS A 36 -13.54 -2.59 -10.66
C LYS A 36 -12.61 -1.42 -10.30
N MET A 37 -13.16 -0.30 -9.82
CA MET A 37 -12.37 0.85 -9.39
C MET A 37 -11.42 0.50 -8.24
N ALA A 38 -11.91 -0.20 -7.21
CA ALA A 38 -11.08 -0.67 -6.10
C ALA A 38 -9.93 -1.58 -6.57
N LEU A 39 -10.18 -2.45 -7.56
CA LEU A 39 -9.12 -3.26 -8.16
C LEU A 39 -8.05 -2.40 -8.84
N TYR A 40 -8.46 -1.40 -9.64
CA TYR A 40 -7.51 -0.51 -10.29
C TYR A 40 -6.70 0.32 -9.28
N LEU A 41 -7.33 0.81 -8.22
CA LEU A 41 -6.68 1.56 -7.14
C LEU A 41 -5.68 0.70 -6.36
N PHE A 42 -6.05 -0.53 -6.00
CA PHE A 42 -5.10 -1.45 -5.37
C PHE A 42 -3.96 -1.83 -6.31
N GLY A 43 -4.26 -2.07 -7.60
CA GLY A 43 -3.26 -2.39 -8.61
C GLY A 43 -2.25 -1.25 -8.82
N SER A 44 -2.74 -0.03 -9.03
CA SER A 44 -1.88 1.15 -9.23
C SER A 44 -1.11 1.49 -7.96
N GLY A 45 -1.77 1.46 -6.79
CA GLY A 45 -1.12 1.68 -5.50
C GLY A 45 0.01 0.69 -5.24
N PHE A 46 -0.21 -0.59 -5.53
CA PHE A 46 0.81 -1.63 -5.37
C PHE A 46 1.99 -1.46 -6.35
N VAL A 47 1.72 -1.18 -7.63
CA VAL A 47 2.79 -0.92 -8.62
C VAL A 47 3.62 0.31 -8.24
N MET A 48 2.96 1.40 -7.85
CA MET A 48 3.68 2.59 -7.38
C MET A 48 4.44 2.30 -6.09
N GLY A 49 3.91 1.48 -5.17
CA GLY A 49 4.61 1.09 -3.95
C GLY A 49 5.91 0.33 -4.22
N ILE A 50 5.91 -0.57 -5.20
CA ILE A 50 7.13 -1.24 -5.67
C ILE A 50 8.13 -0.21 -6.23
N ALA A 51 7.67 0.72 -7.07
CA ALA A 51 8.52 1.78 -7.60
C ALA A 51 9.13 2.64 -6.49
N SER A 52 8.33 3.03 -5.48
CA SER A 52 8.80 3.79 -4.31
C SER A 52 9.84 3.02 -3.52
N TYR A 53 9.65 1.71 -3.31
CA TYR A 53 10.61 0.83 -2.63
C TYR A 53 11.94 0.76 -3.38
N MET A 54 11.91 0.54 -4.70
CA MET A 54 13.12 0.50 -5.54
C MET A 54 13.91 1.81 -5.52
N THR A 55 13.24 2.95 -5.34
CA THR A 55 13.89 4.27 -5.26
C THR A 55 14.32 4.68 -3.84
N GLY A 56 13.93 3.94 -2.80
CA GLY A 56 14.16 4.29 -1.40
C GLY A 56 15.60 4.07 -0.93
N ASP A 57 16.24 3.00 -1.40
CA ASP A 57 17.59 2.58 -0.96
C ASP A 57 18.68 3.63 -1.27
N SER A 58 18.43 4.49 -2.27
CA SER A 58 19.32 5.59 -2.63
C SER A 58 19.40 6.72 -1.58
N ALA A 59 18.54 6.73 -0.55
CA ALA A 59 18.48 7.79 0.46
C ALA A 59 19.14 7.43 1.81
N ILE A 60 19.46 6.16 2.05
CA ILE A 60 19.92 5.65 3.35
C ILE A 60 21.36 6.10 3.72
N PRO A 61 22.35 6.09 2.80
CA PRO A 61 23.71 6.53 3.13
C PRO A 61 23.75 7.99 3.62
N ASP A 62 22.99 8.85 2.94
CA ASP A 62 22.97 10.30 3.19
C ASP A 62 22.29 10.69 4.52
N ALA A 63 21.28 9.93 4.95
CA ALA A 63 20.55 10.23 6.18
C ALA A 63 21.33 9.79 7.43
N ARG A 64 22.00 8.63 7.36
CA ARG A 64 22.77 8.05 8.46
C ARG A 64 23.98 8.90 8.86
N GLU A 65 24.64 9.49 7.87
CA GLU A 65 25.82 10.33 8.08
C GLU A 65 25.45 11.74 8.58
N LYS A 66 24.27 12.26 8.21
CA LYS A 66 23.85 13.64 8.52
C LYS A 66 22.99 13.78 9.80
N TRP A 67 22.21 12.78 10.20
CA TRP A 67 21.14 12.98 11.20
C TRP A 67 21.19 12.07 12.44
N GLY A 68 22.15 11.13 12.53
CA GLY A 68 22.40 10.33 13.73
C GLY A 68 21.40 9.19 14.00
N GLN A 69 21.54 8.49 15.13
CA GLN A 69 20.80 7.25 15.45
C GLN A 69 19.28 7.41 15.60
N ALA A 70 18.80 8.56 16.07
CA ALA A 70 17.36 8.79 16.30
C ALA A 70 16.56 8.83 14.99
N VAL A 71 17.14 9.40 13.92
CA VAL A 71 16.51 9.39 12.59
C VAL A 71 16.58 8.00 11.97
N HIS A 72 17.65 7.25 12.23
CA HIS A 72 17.78 5.88 11.75
C HIS A 72 16.67 4.95 12.27
N SER A 73 16.37 4.98 13.58
CA SER A 73 15.32 4.13 14.15
C SER A 73 13.92 4.48 13.66
N MET A 74 13.65 5.78 13.41
CA MET A 74 12.40 6.22 12.80
C MET A 74 12.25 5.73 11.36
N VAL A 75 13.31 5.83 10.55
CA VAL A 75 13.30 5.35 9.16
C VAL A 75 13.16 3.83 9.10
N GLU A 76 13.89 3.08 9.93
CA GLU A 76 13.78 1.62 10.02
C GLU A 76 12.36 1.18 10.39
N THR A 77 11.74 1.87 11.35
CA THR A 77 10.34 1.62 11.74
C THR A 77 9.39 1.91 10.58
N HIS A 78 9.58 3.03 9.87
CA HIS A 78 8.78 3.39 8.69
C HIS A 78 8.90 2.35 7.58
N GLU A 79 10.11 1.91 7.25
CA GLU A 79 10.36 0.88 6.23
C GLU A 79 9.73 -0.46 6.60
N HIS A 80 9.88 -0.90 7.86
CA HIS A 80 9.29 -2.16 8.33
C HIS A 80 7.77 -2.17 8.17
N TYR A 81 7.12 -1.10 8.59
CA TYR A 81 5.70 -0.94 8.48
C TYR A 81 5.24 -0.78 7.01
N ALA A 82 5.96 -0.01 6.20
CA ALA A 82 5.69 0.13 4.77
C ALA A 82 5.72 -1.24 4.05
N LEU A 83 6.69 -2.09 4.37
CA LEU A 83 6.78 -3.46 3.85
C LEU A 83 5.59 -4.32 4.28
N ILE A 84 5.17 -4.25 5.55
CA ILE A 84 4.00 -4.98 6.05
C ILE A 84 2.73 -4.54 5.29
N THR A 85 2.48 -3.23 5.16
CA THR A 85 1.32 -2.71 4.41
C THR A 85 1.37 -3.14 2.95
N MET A 86 2.54 -3.07 2.31
CA MET A 86 2.71 -3.54 0.93
C MET A 86 2.39 -5.03 0.80
N ALA A 87 2.84 -5.86 1.73
CA ALA A 87 2.54 -7.29 1.73
C ALA A 87 1.03 -7.56 1.90
N ILE A 88 0.36 -6.87 2.82
CA ILE A 88 -1.08 -7.01 3.06
C ILE A 88 -1.89 -6.58 1.83
N PHE A 89 -1.58 -5.43 1.22
CA PHE A 89 -2.28 -4.98 0.02
C PHE A 89 -1.93 -5.78 -1.24
N GLY A 90 -0.72 -6.35 -1.30
CA GLY A 90 -0.38 -7.38 -2.29
C GLY A 90 -1.29 -8.60 -2.17
N ALA A 91 -1.55 -9.07 -0.94
CA ALA A 91 -2.50 -10.15 -0.69
C ALA A 91 -3.94 -9.76 -1.06
N VAL A 92 -4.39 -8.54 -0.72
CA VAL A 92 -5.69 -7.99 -1.15
C VAL A 92 -5.83 -8.05 -2.67
N LEU A 93 -4.83 -7.57 -3.41
CA LEU A 93 -4.82 -7.57 -4.86
C LEU A 93 -4.85 -9.00 -5.42
N PHE A 94 -4.03 -9.89 -4.87
CA PHE A 94 -4.01 -11.31 -5.24
C PHE A 94 -5.38 -11.98 -5.06
N PHE A 95 -6.01 -11.82 -3.89
CA PHE A 95 -7.32 -12.40 -3.62
C PHE A 95 -8.42 -11.79 -4.49
N LYS A 96 -8.38 -10.48 -4.78
CA LYS A 96 -9.32 -9.85 -5.70
C LYS A 96 -9.16 -10.37 -7.13
N LEU A 97 -7.93 -10.60 -7.60
CA LEU A 97 -7.68 -11.22 -8.90
C LEU A 97 -8.16 -12.66 -8.92
N LEU A 98 -7.89 -13.44 -7.86
CA LEU A 98 -8.38 -14.81 -7.73
C LEU A 98 -9.91 -14.89 -7.76
N ALA A 99 -10.60 -13.97 -7.06
CA ALA A 99 -12.06 -13.90 -7.05
C ALA A 99 -12.66 -13.62 -8.45
N ARG A 100 -11.90 -13.00 -9.36
CA ARG A 100 -12.31 -12.75 -10.74
C ARG A 100 -12.32 -14.02 -11.58
N PHE A 101 -11.37 -14.93 -11.33
CA PHE A 101 -11.30 -16.22 -12.01
C PHE A 101 -12.18 -17.27 -11.35
N LYS A 102 -12.25 -17.27 -10.01
CA LYS A 102 -13.07 -18.19 -9.21
C LYS A 102 -13.83 -17.42 -8.13
N PRO A 103 -15.14 -17.17 -8.29
CA PRO A 103 -15.91 -16.33 -7.36
C PRO A 103 -16.28 -17.09 -6.08
N TYR A 104 -15.30 -17.33 -5.21
CA TYR A 104 -15.54 -17.93 -3.90
C TYR A 104 -16.16 -16.90 -2.94
N LYS A 105 -17.28 -17.27 -2.30
CA LYS A 105 -18.03 -16.40 -1.37
C LYS A 105 -17.19 -15.95 -0.16
N TRP A 106 -16.18 -16.73 0.25
CA TRP A 106 -15.30 -16.44 1.38
C TRP A 106 -14.17 -15.44 1.07
N ILE A 107 -13.87 -15.18 -0.21
CA ILE A 107 -12.79 -14.24 -0.56
C ILE A 107 -13.18 -12.80 -0.20
N MET A 108 -14.44 -12.42 -0.38
CA MET A 108 -14.89 -11.06 -0.08
C MET A 108 -14.72 -10.66 1.39
N PRO A 109 -15.18 -11.44 2.39
CA PRO A 109 -14.92 -11.12 3.79
C PRO A 109 -13.42 -11.14 4.13
N LEU A 110 -12.64 -12.06 3.55
CA LEU A 110 -11.18 -12.08 3.73
C LEU A 110 -10.53 -10.78 3.23
N VAL A 111 -10.91 -10.31 2.04
CA VAL A 111 -10.42 -9.04 1.47
C VAL A 111 -10.77 -7.87 2.39
N LEU A 112 -11.98 -7.81 2.95
CA LEU A 112 -12.36 -6.74 3.88
C LEU A 112 -11.52 -6.75 5.16
N VAL A 113 -11.26 -7.93 5.73
CA VAL A 113 -10.39 -8.07 6.91
C VAL A 113 -8.97 -7.61 6.59
N LEU A 114 -8.43 -8.00 5.44
CA LEU A 114 -7.10 -7.56 5.00
C LEU A 114 -7.05 -6.03 4.75
N CYS A 115 -8.08 -5.44 4.17
CA CYS A 115 -8.17 -3.98 4.00
C CYS A 115 -8.12 -3.22 5.33
N ILE A 116 -8.73 -3.77 6.38
CA ILE A 116 -8.69 -3.19 7.73
C ILE A 116 -7.31 -3.41 8.35
N ALA A 117 -6.75 -4.61 8.21
CA ALA A 117 -5.43 -4.96 8.76
C ALA A 117 -4.29 -4.15 8.12
N GLY A 118 -4.39 -3.83 6.83
CA GLY A 118 -3.37 -3.13 6.06
C GLY A 118 -3.37 -1.61 6.20
N GLN A 119 -4.33 -1.03 6.93
CA GLN A 119 -4.39 0.42 7.11
C GLN A 119 -3.08 0.93 7.73
N PRO A 120 -2.45 1.99 7.16
CA PRO A 120 -1.21 2.53 7.71
C PRO A 120 -1.45 3.02 9.14
N ARG A 121 -0.72 2.46 10.11
CA ARG A 121 -0.81 2.82 11.54
C ARG A 121 0.20 3.88 11.98
N TRP A 122 1.00 4.36 11.05
CA TRP A 122 2.18 5.21 11.25
C TRP A 122 2.07 6.54 10.51
N LEU A 123 0.86 6.91 10.07
CA LEU A 123 0.52 8.26 9.61
C LEU A 123 0.30 9.18 10.82
#